data_AF-A0A1M5CP87-F1
#
_entry.id   AF-A0A1M5CP87-F1
#
_cell.length_a   1.000
_cell.length_b   1.000
_cell.length_c   1.000
_cell.angle_alpha   90.00
_cell.angle_beta   90.00
_cell.angle_gamma   90.00
#
_symmetry.space_group_name_H-M   'P 1'
#
loop_
_entity.id
_entity.type
_entity.pdbx_description
1 polymer ?
#
loop_
_entity_poly.entity_id
_entity_poly.type
_entity_poly.pdbx_seq_one_letter_code
_entity_poly.pdbx_strand_id
1 'polypeptide(L)'
;MDDNDDRRVAGSDTPGERSEPGKEKRVTGKIIAVLLGLLVCALIAWQGISSLMFNQKVELLGRHFQSVRKKFDQLGSNQDVTLVQVIEQINNMKKEIEKLMAEYQDLSYQYRFTLSLLKNTSLQNKLEANSKELQDLLEICEKLMSLVQRSEQIDKDLAAFSDSMTWKTILDKMDSIIAENREIKSELVKLVVPEQLEFYQKTFVEALNEKELYLVALNDFLYSSFNANIKAELAISTYENAYFYWEIEQAISYANEARELLGQAENQLAEAAVHWKRYKELKEKIKEADSDEELKDVNVNFL
;
A
#
# COMPACT_ATOMS: atom_id res chain seq x y z
N MET A 1 33.01 42.17 -88.11
CA MET A 1 31.75 42.73 -87.59
C MET A 1 30.65 42.39 -88.55
N ASP A 2 30.10 41.19 -88.59
CA ASP A 2 30.29 39.85 -88.01
C ASP A 2 29.14 39.11 -88.71
N ASP A 3 29.13 37.86 -89.09
CA ASP A 3 30.03 36.76 -89.42
C ASP A 3 29.10 35.96 -90.39
N ASN A 4 29.59 35.47 -91.53
CA ASN A 4 29.90 34.04 -91.72
C ASN A 4 29.06 33.09 -90.85
N ASP A 5 28.53 31.98 -91.30
CA ASP A 5 28.82 31.11 -92.43
C ASP A 5 27.65 30.11 -92.39
N ASP A 6 26.94 29.83 -93.47
CA ASP A 6 27.37 28.96 -94.56
C ASP A 6 26.92 27.51 -94.35
N ARG A 7 26.52 26.93 -95.50
CA ARG A 7 26.37 25.51 -95.84
C ARG A 7 25.03 24.84 -95.58
N ARG A 8 24.28 24.59 -96.67
CA ARG A 8 24.44 23.49 -97.67
C ARG A 8 23.93 22.16 -97.07
N VAL A 9 23.26 21.24 -97.77
CA VAL A 9 22.85 21.08 -99.17
C VAL A 9 21.83 19.93 -99.18
N ALA A 10 20.97 19.98 -100.18
CA ALA A 10 20.21 18.92 -100.87
C ALA A 10 20.26 17.47 -100.35
N GLY A 11 19.11 16.81 -100.45
CA GLY A 11 19.06 15.35 -100.55
C GLY A 11 17.63 14.83 -100.58
N SER A 12 17.25 14.32 -101.73
CA SER A 12 15.95 13.80 -102.15
C SER A 12 15.57 12.45 -101.52
N ASP A 13 14.32 12.08 -101.80
CA ASP A 13 13.78 10.71 -101.90
C ASP A 13 13.07 10.10 -100.68
N THR A 14 11.74 10.02 -100.84
CA THR A 14 10.82 8.98 -100.34
C THR A 14 11.45 7.58 -100.40
N PRO A 15 11.16 6.65 -99.46
CA PRO A 15 9.80 6.10 -99.30
C PRO A 15 9.45 5.63 -97.87
N GLY A 16 8.19 5.24 -97.62
CA GLY A 16 7.82 4.59 -96.36
C GLY A 16 6.34 4.33 -96.23
N GLU A 17 5.91 3.16 -96.67
CA GLU A 17 4.59 2.58 -96.47
C GLU A 17 4.07 2.71 -95.04
N ARG A 18 2.78 3.07 -94.95
CA ARG A 18 1.96 2.91 -93.75
C ARG A 18 1.91 1.44 -93.34
N SER A 19 2.38 1.15 -92.14
CA SER A 19 1.97 -0.03 -91.37
C SER A 19 1.03 0.41 -90.24
N GLU A 20 -0.12 -0.26 -90.16
CA GLU A 20 -1.12 -0.07 -89.11
C GLU A 20 -0.61 -0.54 -87.73
N PRO A 21 -1.08 0.05 -86.61
CA PRO A 21 -0.79 -0.45 -85.27
C PRO A 21 -1.73 -1.64 -84.97
N GLY A 22 -1.32 -2.84 -85.36
CA GLY A 22 -2.09 -4.07 -85.21
C GLY A 22 -1.63 -4.94 -84.04
N LYS A 23 -2.32 -4.79 -82.89
CA LYS A 23 -2.50 -5.79 -81.81
C LYS A 23 -1.26 -6.17 -80.97
N GLU A 24 -0.89 -5.29 -80.05
CA GLU A 24 -0.26 -5.74 -78.80
C GLU A 24 -1.26 -6.53 -77.94
N LYS A 25 -0.76 -7.64 -77.40
CA LYS A 25 -1.50 -8.69 -76.68
C LYS A 25 -2.20 -8.13 -75.43
N ARG A 26 -3.52 -7.98 -75.50
CA ARG A 26 -4.47 -7.70 -74.40
C ARG A 26 -4.57 -8.80 -73.30
N VAL A 27 -3.58 -9.69 -73.17
CA VAL A 27 -3.63 -10.85 -72.27
C VAL A 27 -3.08 -10.52 -70.88
N THR A 28 -2.16 -9.56 -70.77
CA THR A 28 -1.51 -9.15 -69.50
C THR A 28 -2.49 -8.50 -68.53
N GLY A 29 -3.42 -7.66 -69.00
CA GLY A 29 -4.38 -6.95 -68.13
C GLY A 29 -5.38 -7.85 -67.40
N LYS A 30 -5.83 -8.94 -68.04
CA LYS A 30 -6.76 -9.91 -67.41
C LYS A 30 -6.06 -10.79 -66.37
N ILE A 31 -4.82 -11.20 -66.64
CA ILE A 31 -4.02 -11.98 -65.68
C ILE A 31 -3.66 -11.14 -64.46
N ILE A 32 -3.29 -9.86 -64.67
CA ILE A 32 -3.02 -8.91 -63.59
C ILE A 32 -4.28 -8.68 -62.73
N ALA A 33 -5.46 -8.55 -63.34
CA ALA A 33 -6.72 -8.39 -62.61
C ALA A 33 -7.09 -9.63 -61.77
N VAL A 34 -6.85 -10.84 -62.29
CA VAL A 34 -7.07 -12.09 -61.55
C VAL A 34 -6.08 -12.23 -60.38
N LEU A 35 -4.80 -11.88 -60.59
CA LEU A 35 -3.79 -11.87 -59.52
C LEU A 35 -4.10 -10.84 -58.42
N LEU A 36 -4.53 -9.63 -58.80
CA LEU A 36 -5.00 -8.62 -57.85
C LEU A 36 -6.24 -9.09 -57.08
N GLY A 37 -7.21 -9.71 -57.76
CA GLY A 37 -8.39 -10.28 -57.12
C GLY A 37 -8.06 -11.38 -56.12
N LEU A 38 -7.14 -12.30 -56.47
CA LEU A 38 -6.64 -13.34 -55.57
C LEU A 38 -5.88 -12.75 -54.37
N LEU A 39 -5.07 -11.71 -54.59
CA LEU A 39 -4.33 -11.02 -53.54
C LEU A 39 -5.28 -10.30 -52.56
N VAL A 40 -6.35 -9.66 -53.07
CA VAL A 40 -7.41 -9.07 -52.24
C VAL A 40 -8.15 -10.15 -51.45
N CYS A 41 -8.52 -11.28 -52.07
CA CYS A 41 -9.16 -12.40 -51.37
C CYS A 41 -8.24 -12.99 -50.29
N ALA A 42 -6.94 -13.14 -50.56
CA ALA A 42 -5.96 -13.61 -49.59
C ALA A 42 -5.79 -12.63 -48.42
N LEU A 43 -5.79 -11.32 -48.69
CA LEU A 43 -5.77 -10.29 -47.64
C LEU A 43 -7.04 -10.29 -46.79
N ILE A 44 -8.22 -10.46 -47.39
CA ILE A 44 -9.50 -10.54 -46.66
C ILE A 44 -9.54 -11.81 -45.79
N ALA A 45 -9.12 -12.95 -46.34
CA ALA A 45 -9.04 -14.21 -45.58
C ALA A 45 -8.02 -14.12 -44.43
N TRP A 46 -6.85 -13.53 -44.68
CA TRP A 46 -5.84 -13.24 -43.65
C TRP A 46 -6.41 -12.34 -42.54
N GLN A 47 -7.08 -11.25 -42.90
CA GLN A 47 -7.74 -10.35 -41.96
C GLN A 47 -8.79 -11.07 -41.10
N GLY A 48 -9.60 -11.95 -41.70
CA GLY A 48 -10.60 -12.75 -40.98
C GLY A 48 -9.98 -13.73 -39.98
N ILE A 49 -8.96 -14.50 -40.39
CA ILE A 49 -8.25 -15.46 -39.54
C ILE A 49 -7.51 -14.74 -38.41
N SER A 50 -6.78 -13.66 -38.73
CA SER A 50 -6.06 -12.86 -37.75
C SER A 50 -7.00 -12.21 -36.74
N SER A 51 -8.17 -11.71 -37.17
CA SER A 51 -9.19 -11.17 -36.27
C SER A 51 -9.76 -12.23 -35.32
N LEU A 52 -9.98 -13.46 -35.80
CA LEU A 52 -10.49 -14.55 -34.97
C LEU A 52 -9.47 -14.98 -33.91
N MET A 53 -8.20 -15.15 -34.30
CA MET A 53 -7.13 -15.47 -33.36
C MET A 53 -6.92 -14.38 -32.31
N PHE A 54 -6.96 -13.10 -32.73
CA PHE A 54 -6.86 -11.97 -31.82
C PHE A 54 -7.98 -12.01 -30.77
N ASN A 55 -9.24 -12.17 -31.20
CA ASN A 55 -10.38 -12.21 -30.29
C ASN A 55 -10.30 -13.37 -29.28
N GLN A 56 -9.87 -14.56 -29.70
CA GLN A 56 -9.69 -15.71 -28.79
C GLN A 56 -8.62 -15.43 -27.71
N LYS A 57 -7.49 -14.84 -28.10
CA LYS A 57 -6.41 -14.49 -27.16
C LYS A 57 -6.84 -13.37 -26.21
N VAL A 58 -7.54 -12.35 -26.70
CA VAL A 58 -8.12 -11.27 -25.86
C VAL A 58 -9.16 -11.82 -24.88
N GLU A 59 -9.99 -12.77 -25.28
CA GLU A 59 -10.97 -13.41 -24.40
C GLU A 59 -10.29 -14.23 -23.29
N LEU A 60 -9.18 -14.90 -23.58
CA LEU A 60 -8.39 -15.63 -22.59
C LEU A 60 -7.73 -14.67 -21.58
N LEU A 61 -7.14 -13.58 -22.06
CA LEU A 61 -6.64 -12.48 -21.22
C LEU A 61 -7.76 -11.89 -20.34
N GLY A 62 -8.95 -11.70 -20.92
CA GLY A 62 -10.14 -11.21 -20.20
C GLY A 62 -10.59 -12.15 -19.08
N ARG A 63 -10.50 -13.47 -19.27
CA ARG A 63 -10.79 -14.46 -18.22
C ARG A 63 -9.76 -14.43 -17.09
N HIS A 64 -8.47 -14.32 -17.42
CA HIS A 64 -7.43 -14.14 -16.40
C HIS A 64 -7.64 -12.84 -15.61
N PHE A 65 -7.92 -11.73 -16.29
CA PHE A 65 -8.26 -10.47 -15.65
C PHE A 65 -9.45 -10.60 -14.68
N GLN A 66 -10.52 -11.29 -15.08
CA GLN A 66 -11.65 -11.54 -14.18
C GLN A 66 -11.27 -12.37 -12.96
N SER A 67 -10.33 -13.31 -13.09
CA SER A 67 -9.82 -14.07 -11.96
C SER A 67 -9.07 -13.18 -10.98
N VAL A 68 -8.23 -12.26 -11.46
CA VAL A 68 -7.52 -11.28 -10.61
C VAL A 68 -8.54 -10.36 -9.93
N ARG A 69 -9.55 -9.89 -10.67
CA ARG A 69 -10.57 -9.02 -10.10
C ARG A 69 -11.36 -9.69 -8.98
N LYS A 70 -11.69 -10.98 -9.14
CA LYS A 70 -12.35 -11.75 -8.08
C LYS A 70 -11.49 -11.87 -6.81
N LYS A 71 -10.18 -12.10 -6.95
CA LYS A 71 -9.26 -12.11 -5.79
C LYS A 71 -9.26 -10.75 -5.08
N PHE A 72 -9.23 -9.66 -5.86
CA PHE A 72 -9.29 -8.30 -5.33
C PHE A 72 -10.60 -7.99 -4.59
N ASP A 73 -11.74 -8.35 -5.17
CA ASP A 73 -13.05 -8.15 -4.53
C ASP A 73 -13.19 -9.00 -3.25
N GLN A 74 -12.43 -10.11 -3.13
CA GLN A 74 -12.43 -10.99 -1.97
C GLN A 74 -11.47 -10.55 -0.84
N LEU A 75 -10.61 -9.57 -1.07
CA LEU A 75 -9.50 -9.23 -0.18
C LEU A 75 -9.95 -8.70 1.20
N GLY A 76 -11.14 -8.09 1.27
CA GLY A 76 -11.76 -7.64 2.53
C GLY A 76 -12.61 -8.69 3.24
N SER A 77 -12.82 -9.87 2.65
CA SER A 77 -13.72 -10.89 3.20
C SER A 77 -13.04 -11.84 4.19
N ASN A 78 -11.70 -11.84 4.25
CA ASN A 78 -10.94 -12.76 5.08
C ASN A 78 -10.26 -12.00 6.23
N GLN A 79 -10.90 -12.00 7.40
CA GLN A 79 -10.44 -11.29 8.60
C GLN A 79 -9.28 -11.99 9.33
N ASP A 80 -8.90 -13.19 8.90
CA ASP A 80 -7.81 -13.98 9.49
C ASP A 80 -6.44 -13.65 8.87
N VAL A 81 -6.39 -12.72 7.91
CA VAL A 81 -5.18 -12.30 7.19
C VAL A 81 -4.65 -11.01 7.81
N THR A 82 -3.34 -10.88 7.99
CA THR A 82 -2.73 -9.64 8.54
C THR A 82 -2.56 -8.55 7.47
N LEU A 83 -2.33 -7.30 7.88
CA LEU A 83 -2.11 -6.20 6.93
C LEU A 83 -0.87 -6.44 6.04
N VAL A 84 0.17 -7.09 6.59
CA VAL A 84 1.39 -7.45 5.85
C VAL A 84 1.06 -8.45 4.74
N GLN A 85 0.29 -9.49 5.06
CA GLN A 85 -0.15 -10.48 4.07
C GLN A 85 -1.08 -9.85 3.01
N VAL A 86 -1.93 -8.89 3.39
CA VAL A 86 -2.74 -8.10 2.46
C VAL A 86 -1.87 -7.32 1.48
N ILE A 87 -0.83 -6.65 1.95
CA ILE A 87 0.14 -5.93 1.09
C ILE A 87 0.80 -6.88 0.10
N GLU A 88 1.20 -8.07 0.55
CA GLU A 88 1.79 -9.09 -0.32
C GLU A 88 0.80 -9.55 -1.40
N GLN A 89 -0.45 -9.83 -1.03
CA GLN A 89 -1.50 -10.21 -1.98
C GLN A 89 -1.77 -9.12 -3.01
N ILE A 90 -1.85 -7.84 -2.60
CA ILE A 90 -2.05 -6.70 -3.51
C ILE A 90 -0.86 -6.58 -4.47
N ASN A 91 0.37 -6.69 -3.98
CA ASN A 91 1.57 -6.66 -4.83
C ASN A 91 1.61 -7.81 -5.84
N ASN A 92 1.22 -9.01 -5.43
CA ASN A 92 1.14 -10.17 -6.33
C ASN A 92 0.07 -9.95 -7.41
N MET A 93 -1.10 -9.44 -7.05
CA MET A 93 -2.13 -9.07 -8.04
C MET A 93 -1.67 -7.97 -9.00
N LYS A 94 -0.95 -6.96 -8.50
CA LYS A 94 -0.41 -5.88 -9.34
C LYS A 94 0.56 -6.43 -10.38
N LYS A 95 1.49 -7.31 -9.99
CA LYS A 95 2.39 -8.01 -10.91
C LYS A 95 1.64 -8.86 -11.93
N GLU A 96 0.57 -9.55 -11.51
CA GLU A 96 -0.31 -10.29 -12.43
C GLU A 96 -0.95 -9.35 -13.46
N ILE A 97 -1.45 -8.17 -13.08
CA ILE A 97 -2.03 -7.18 -14.00
C ILE A 97 -0.99 -6.58 -14.95
N GLU A 98 0.20 -6.22 -14.45
CA GLU A 98 1.29 -5.70 -15.28
C GLU A 98 1.71 -6.70 -16.35
N LYS A 99 1.76 -8.00 -16.01
CA LYS A 99 2.00 -9.07 -16.97
C LYS A 99 0.90 -9.15 -18.02
N LEU A 100 -0.38 -9.09 -17.61
CA LEU A 100 -1.51 -9.09 -18.55
C LEU A 100 -1.50 -7.86 -19.47
N MET A 101 -1.08 -6.69 -18.97
CA MET A 101 -0.88 -5.49 -19.77
C MET A 101 0.21 -5.68 -20.83
N ALA A 102 1.37 -6.23 -20.44
CA ALA A 102 2.46 -6.52 -21.37
C ALA A 102 2.06 -7.54 -22.44
N GLU A 103 1.36 -8.62 -22.05
CA GLU A 103 0.83 -9.62 -22.98
C GLU A 103 -0.20 -9.01 -23.95
N TYR A 104 -1.07 -8.12 -23.46
CA TYR A 104 -2.03 -7.41 -24.31
C TYR A 104 -1.33 -6.44 -25.28
N GLN A 105 -0.27 -5.73 -24.85
CA GLN A 105 0.51 -4.83 -25.70
C GLN A 105 1.26 -5.58 -26.81
N ASP A 106 1.89 -6.71 -26.49
CA ASP A 106 2.54 -7.57 -27.49
C ASP A 106 1.51 -8.11 -28.50
N LEU A 107 0.36 -8.59 -28.00
CA LEU A 107 -0.74 -9.03 -28.84
C LEU A 107 -1.27 -7.89 -29.74
N SER A 108 -1.41 -6.70 -29.17
CA SER A 108 -1.84 -5.50 -29.88
C SER A 108 -0.88 -5.16 -31.03
N TYR A 109 0.43 -5.25 -30.78
CA TYR A 109 1.46 -5.02 -31.79
C TYR A 109 1.45 -6.07 -32.90
N GLN A 110 1.37 -7.36 -32.54
CA GLN A 110 1.33 -8.47 -33.51
C GLN A 110 0.13 -8.38 -34.46
N TYR A 111 -1.00 -7.91 -33.97
CA TYR A 111 -2.26 -7.83 -34.73
C TYR A 111 -2.63 -6.40 -35.15
N ARG A 112 -1.70 -5.44 -35.11
CA ARG A 112 -1.96 -3.99 -35.33
C ARG A 112 -2.70 -3.62 -36.61
N PHE A 113 -2.66 -4.48 -37.63
CA PHE A 113 -3.35 -4.27 -38.90
C PHE A 113 -4.74 -4.92 -38.96
N THR A 114 -5.25 -5.47 -37.85
CA THR A 114 -6.58 -6.10 -37.77
C THR A 114 -7.66 -5.12 -37.32
N LEU A 115 -8.83 -5.19 -37.97
CA LEU A 115 -10.02 -4.39 -37.62
C LEU A 115 -10.54 -4.62 -36.20
N SER A 116 -10.28 -5.80 -35.62
CA SER A 116 -10.66 -6.14 -34.25
C SER A 116 -9.97 -5.28 -33.20
N LEU A 117 -8.75 -4.80 -33.47
CA LEU A 117 -8.00 -3.95 -32.54
C LEU A 117 -8.68 -2.60 -32.32
N LEU A 118 -9.20 -2.00 -33.40
CA LEU A 118 -9.93 -0.73 -33.37
C LEU A 118 -11.21 -0.79 -32.53
N LYS A 119 -11.73 -1.99 -32.27
CA LYS A 119 -12.95 -2.21 -31.47
C LYS A 119 -12.67 -2.59 -30.01
N ASN A 120 -11.45 -2.97 -29.65
CA ASN A 120 -11.18 -3.69 -28.39
C ASN A 120 -10.27 -2.94 -27.39
N THR A 121 -10.27 -1.60 -27.41
CA THR A 121 -9.59 -0.77 -26.38
C THR A 121 -10.17 -0.97 -24.97
N SER A 122 -11.34 -1.62 -24.85
CA SER A 122 -12.02 -1.83 -23.57
C SER A 122 -11.22 -2.67 -22.56
N LEU A 123 -10.47 -3.69 -23.00
CA LEU A 123 -9.69 -4.52 -22.09
C LEU A 123 -8.46 -3.77 -21.57
N GLN A 124 -7.77 -3.02 -22.44
CA GLN A 124 -6.64 -2.18 -22.05
C GLN A 124 -7.05 -1.15 -20.99
N ASN A 125 -8.15 -0.43 -21.23
CA ASN A 125 -8.66 0.55 -20.27
C ASN A 125 -9.02 -0.09 -18.92
N LYS A 126 -9.56 -1.32 -18.92
CA LYS A 126 -9.86 -2.06 -17.68
C LYS A 126 -8.61 -2.50 -16.93
N LEU A 127 -7.57 -2.94 -17.65
CA LEU A 127 -6.29 -3.32 -17.07
C LEU A 127 -5.58 -2.11 -16.46
N GLU A 128 -5.53 -0.98 -17.18
CA GLU A 128 -4.96 0.28 -16.70
C GLU A 128 -5.71 0.82 -15.48
N ALA A 129 -7.05 0.80 -15.50
CA ALA A 129 -7.87 1.23 -14.37
C ALA A 129 -7.63 0.38 -13.11
N ASN A 130 -7.59 -0.95 -13.25
CA ASN A 130 -7.37 -1.85 -12.12
C ASN A 130 -5.91 -1.80 -11.61
N SER A 131 -4.93 -1.62 -12.51
CA SER A 131 -3.54 -1.35 -12.12
C SER A 131 -3.42 -0.09 -11.26
N LYS A 132 -4.12 0.98 -11.66
CA LYS A 132 -4.20 2.21 -10.88
C LYS A 132 -4.91 2.01 -9.54
N GLU A 133 -6.02 1.30 -9.50
CA GLU A 133 -6.76 1.00 -8.26
C GLU A 133 -5.90 0.19 -7.27
N LEU A 134 -5.14 -0.79 -7.74
CA LEU A 134 -4.17 -1.54 -6.91
C LEU A 134 -3.02 -0.65 -6.42
N GLN A 135 -2.54 0.28 -7.26
CA GLN A 135 -1.50 1.23 -6.86
C GLN A 135 -2.00 2.18 -5.76
N ASP A 136 -3.19 2.76 -5.94
CA ASP A 136 -3.82 3.64 -4.96
C ASP A 136 -4.04 2.88 -3.63
N LEU A 137 -4.42 1.60 -3.70
CA LEU A 137 -4.57 0.74 -2.52
C LEU A 137 -3.24 0.47 -1.80
N LEU A 138 -2.16 0.20 -2.55
CA LEU A 138 -0.82 0.03 -1.98
C LEU A 138 -0.35 1.28 -1.24
N GLU A 139 -0.58 2.47 -1.80
CA GLU A 139 -0.21 3.73 -1.16
C GLU A 139 -0.95 3.94 0.17
N ILE A 140 -2.20 3.49 0.27
CA ILE A 140 -2.95 3.51 1.53
C ILE A 140 -2.38 2.48 2.52
N CYS A 141 -2.07 1.27 2.06
CA CYS A 141 -1.44 0.25 2.90
C CYS A 141 -0.06 0.70 3.44
N GLU A 142 0.75 1.39 2.63
CA GLU A 142 2.03 1.94 3.04
C GLU A 142 1.86 3.00 4.14
N LYS A 143 0.85 3.87 4.01
CA LYS A 143 0.50 4.83 5.08
C LYS A 143 0.07 4.12 6.36
N LEU A 144 -0.79 3.11 6.26
CA LEU A 144 -1.20 2.31 7.43
C LEU A 144 0.00 1.64 8.10
N MET A 145 0.89 1.02 7.33
CA MET A 145 2.10 0.39 7.86
C MET A 145 3.05 1.39 8.51
N SER A 146 3.20 2.59 7.93
CA SER A 146 4.00 3.65 8.55
C SER A 146 3.45 4.06 9.92
N LEU A 147 2.13 4.17 10.06
CA LEU A 147 1.48 4.45 11.34
C LEU A 147 1.66 3.28 12.34
N VAL A 148 1.56 2.03 11.88
CA VAL A 148 1.85 0.84 12.70
C VAL A 148 3.29 0.88 13.22
N GLN A 149 4.26 1.17 12.36
CA GLN A 149 5.68 1.26 12.75
C GLN A 149 5.93 2.38 13.75
N ARG A 150 5.29 3.55 13.60
CA ARG A 150 5.35 4.62 14.61
C ARG A 150 4.76 4.18 15.94
N SER A 151 3.65 3.45 15.93
CA SER A 151 3.08 2.86 17.15
C SER A 151 4.04 1.85 17.78
N GLU A 152 4.73 1.03 17.00
CA GLU A 152 5.76 0.11 17.52
C GLU A 152 6.96 0.84 18.10
N GLN A 153 7.33 1.99 17.55
CA GLN A 153 8.40 2.81 18.11
C GLN A 153 8.03 3.30 19.53
N ILE A 154 6.76 3.64 19.77
CA ILE A 154 6.29 3.94 21.14
C ILE A 154 6.52 2.74 22.07
N ASP A 155 6.25 1.51 21.63
CA ASP A 155 6.45 0.31 22.46
C ASP A 155 7.94 0.16 22.85
N LYS A 156 8.84 0.46 21.92
CA LYS A 156 10.29 0.44 22.16
C LYS A 156 10.74 1.57 23.08
N ASP A 157 10.18 2.76 22.92
CA ASP A 157 10.50 3.92 23.75
C ASP A 157 10.09 3.70 25.21
N LEU A 158 8.96 3.02 25.44
CA LEU A 158 8.54 2.58 26.77
C LEU A 158 9.49 1.53 27.35
N ALA A 159 9.88 0.52 26.57
CA ALA A 159 10.82 -0.51 27.01
C ALA A 159 12.22 0.05 27.32
N ALA A 160 12.57 1.20 26.73
CA ALA A 160 13.83 1.90 26.97
C ALA A 160 13.83 2.75 28.25
N PHE A 161 12.75 2.77 29.03
CA PHE A 161 12.76 3.37 30.35
C PHE A 161 13.74 2.60 31.25
N SER A 162 14.59 3.34 31.96
CA SER A 162 15.67 2.78 32.78
C SER A 162 15.69 3.39 34.16
N ASP A 163 16.13 2.60 35.15
CA ASP A 163 16.22 3.00 36.57
C ASP A 163 17.14 4.20 36.81
N SER A 164 18.02 4.50 35.85
CA SER A 164 18.91 5.67 35.89
C SER A 164 18.22 6.99 35.49
N MET A 165 16.99 6.97 34.99
CA MET A 165 16.25 8.18 34.63
C MET A 165 15.65 8.85 35.86
N THR A 166 15.65 10.19 35.88
CA THR A 166 14.94 10.92 36.93
C THR A 166 13.43 10.81 36.72
N TRP A 167 12.66 10.83 37.82
CA TRP A 167 11.19 10.82 37.78
C TRP A 167 10.59 11.88 36.85
N LYS A 168 11.15 13.10 36.88
CA LYS A 168 10.73 14.16 35.96
C LYS A 168 10.91 13.76 34.50
N THR A 169 12.06 13.18 34.14
CA THR A 169 12.32 12.72 32.78
C THR A 169 11.37 11.61 32.36
N ILE A 170 11.01 10.69 33.27
CA ILE A 170 10.07 9.61 33.00
C ILE A 170 8.68 10.20 32.71
N LEU A 171 8.19 11.10 33.56
CA LEU A 171 6.87 11.74 33.38
C LEU A 171 6.81 12.59 32.10
N ASP A 172 7.83 13.42 31.84
CA ASP A 172 7.91 14.23 30.61
C ASP A 172 7.90 13.34 29.34
N LYS A 173 8.58 12.18 29.39
CA LYS A 173 8.56 11.20 28.30
C LYS A 173 7.21 10.52 28.15
N MET A 174 6.53 10.17 29.24
CA MET A 174 5.19 9.59 29.20
C MET A 174 4.19 10.53 28.55
N ASP A 175 4.21 11.82 28.89
CA ASP A 175 3.36 12.82 28.26
C ASP A 175 3.62 12.93 26.75
N SER A 176 4.89 12.92 26.34
CA SER A 176 5.27 12.89 24.92
C SER A 176 4.77 11.63 24.20
N ILE A 177 4.87 10.48 24.84
CA ILE A 177 4.41 9.20 24.29
C ILE A 177 2.88 9.18 24.15
N ILE A 178 2.14 9.67 25.14
CA ILE A 178 0.68 9.80 25.09
C ILE A 178 0.27 10.75 23.95
N ALA A 179 0.99 11.86 23.77
CA ALA A 179 0.74 12.81 22.70
C ALA A 179 0.95 12.18 21.31
N GLU A 180 2.07 11.47 21.10
CA GLU A 180 2.34 10.76 19.85
C GLU A 180 1.27 9.70 19.55
N ASN A 181 0.83 8.92 20.55
CA ASN A 181 -0.24 7.95 20.37
C ASN A 181 -1.56 8.60 19.89
N ARG A 182 -1.91 9.76 20.46
CA ARG A 182 -3.07 10.54 20.04
C ARG A 182 -2.92 11.10 18.63
N GLU A 183 -1.70 11.51 18.26
CA GLU A 183 -1.39 11.98 16.92
C GLU A 183 -1.54 10.87 15.88
N ILE A 184 -0.94 9.70 16.10
CA ILE A 184 -1.10 8.51 15.24
C ILE A 184 -2.57 8.17 15.05
N LYS A 185 -3.36 8.15 16.15
CA LYS A 185 -4.79 7.89 16.10
C LYS A 185 -5.56 8.95 15.29
N SER A 186 -5.23 10.23 15.46
CA SER A 186 -5.82 11.34 14.69
C SER A 186 -5.53 11.23 13.20
N GLU A 187 -4.29 10.89 12.83
CA GLU A 187 -3.90 10.63 11.44
C GLU A 187 -4.63 9.42 10.87
N LEU A 188 -4.71 8.33 11.62
CA LEU A 188 -5.38 7.09 11.22
C LEU A 188 -6.87 7.30 10.93
N VAL A 189 -7.57 8.04 11.79
CA VAL A 189 -9.01 8.32 11.62
C VAL A 189 -9.29 9.24 10.42
N LYS A 190 -8.35 10.13 10.07
CA LYS A 190 -8.46 11.02 8.89
C LYS A 190 -8.16 10.29 7.58
N LEU A 191 -7.54 9.12 7.63
CA LEU A 191 -7.22 8.33 6.46
C LEU A 191 -8.51 7.80 5.84
N VAL A 192 -8.80 8.21 4.60
CA VAL A 192 -9.90 7.64 3.82
C VAL A 192 -9.43 6.30 3.29
N VAL A 193 -9.96 5.20 3.85
CA VAL A 193 -9.62 3.85 3.41
C VAL A 193 -10.78 3.24 2.60
N PRO A 194 -10.47 2.42 1.60
CA PRO A 194 -11.49 1.68 0.87
C PRO A 194 -11.98 0.49 1.71
N GLU A 195 -13.15 -0.07 1.34
CA GLU A 195 -13.85 -1.12 2.11
C GLU A 195 -12.95 -2.34 2.40
N GLN A 196 -12.04 -2.68 1.49
CA GLN A 196 -11.10 -3.80 1.64
C GLN A 196 -10.15 -3.64 2.82
N LEU A 197 -9.90 -2.40 3.29
CA LEU A 197 -8.97 -2.09 4.39
C LEU A 197 -9.69 -1.59 5.66
N GLU A 198 -11.01 -1.47 5.64
CA GLU A 198 -11.79 -0.90 6.74
C GLU A 198 -11.62 -1.69 8.05
N PHE A 199 -11.54 -3.02 7.96
CA PHE A 199 -11.28 -3.89 9.11
C PHE A 199 -9.96 -3.55 9.81
N TYR A 200 -8.87 -3.37 9.05
CA TYR A 200 -7.55 -3.06 9.60
C TYR A 200 -7.53 -1.67 10.23
N GLN A 201 -8.13 -0.67 9.57
CA GLN A 201 -8.24 0.67 10.14
C GLN A 201 -9.00 0.64 11.46
N LYS A 202 -10.17 -0.01 11.52
CA LYS A 202 -10.99 -0.11 12.74
C LYS A 202 -10.25 -0.82 13.87
N THR A 203 -9.63 -1.96 13.56
CA THR A 203 -8.86 -2.74 14.53
C THR A 203 -7.68 -1.93 15.06
N PHE A 204 -7.02 -1.16 14.20
CA PHE A 204 -5.90 -0.31 14.61
C PHE A 204 -6.34 0.89 15.45
N VAL A 205 -7.48 1.50 15.13
CA VAL A 205 -8.07 2.53 16.01
C VAL A 205 -8.40 1.95 17.39
N GLU A 206 -8.99 0.75 17.45
CA GLU A 206 -9.28 0.08 18.73
C GLU A 206 -7.98 -0.22 19.50
N ALA A 207 -6.94 -0.73 18.82
CA ALA A 207 -5.63 -0.96 19.43
C ALA A 207 -5.03 0.32 20.03
N LEU A 208 -5.07 1.44 19.28
CA LEU A 208 -4.55 2.72 19.76
C LEU A 208 -5.38 3.29 20.93
N ASN A 209 -6.68 2.99 21.01
CA ASN A 209 -7.51 3.35 22.16
C ASN A 209 -7.08 2.59 23.41
N GLU A 210 -6.92 1.27 23.30
CA GLU A 210 -6.47 0.43 24.41
C GLU A 210 -5.06 0.83 24.88
N LYS A 211 -4.18 1.15 23.93
CA LYS A 211 -2.86 1.70 24.22
C LYS A 211 -2.94 3.04 24.95
N GLU A 212 -3.84 3.94 24.55
CA GLU A 212 -4.03 5.22 25.21
C GLU A 212 -4.46 5.02 26.67
N LEU A 213 -5.41 4.12 26.93
CA LEU A 213 -5.87 3.79 28.28
C LEU A 213 -4.75 3.19 29.12
N TYR A 214 -3.98 2.26 28.56
CA TYR A 214 -2.78 1.72 29.19
C TYR A 214 -1.78 2.81 29.57
N LEU A 215 -1.44 3.71 28.65
CA LEU A 215 -0.47 4.77 28.87
C LEU A 215 -0.92 5.76 29.94
N VAL A 216 -2.21 6.11 29.95
CA VAL A 216 -2.78 6.98 30.99
C VAL A 216 -2.72 6.31 32.35
N ALA A 217 -3.19 5.07 32.47
CA ALA A 217 -3.15 4.32 33.72
C ALA A 217 -1.72 4.11 34.23
N LEU A 218 -0.76 3.86 33.33
CA LEU A 218 0.66 3.75 33.67
C LEU A 218 1.22 5.09 34.18
N ASN A 219 0.88 6.21 33.53
CA ASN A 219 1.33 7.53 33.96
C ASN A 219 0.78 7.89 35.35
N ASP A 220 -0.50 7.59 35.59
CA ASP A 220 -1.14 7.79 36.88
C ASP A 220 -0.50 6.91 37.96
N PHE A 221 -0.20 5.64 37.65
CA PHE A 221 0.56 4.74 38.53
C PHE A 221 1.91 5.34 38.94
N LEU A 222 2.68 5.85 37.97
CA LEU A 222 4.00 6.45 38.22
C LEU A 222 3.88 7.68 39.12
N TYR A 223 2.88 8.52 38.86
CA TYR A 223 2.61 9.71 39.67
C TYR A 223 2.23 9.36 41.12
N SER A 224 1.31 8.41 41.30
CA SER A 224 0.87 7.95 42.62
C SER A 224 2.02 7.30 43.40
N SER A 225 2.82 6.46 42.75
CA SER A 225 3.99 5.80 43.34
C SER A 225 5.05 6.80 43.79
N PHE A 226 5.34 7.79 42.95
CA PHE A 226 6.30 8.84 43.28
C PHE A 226 5.85 9.66 44.50
N ASN A 227 4.58 10.06 44.55
CA ASN A 227 4.04 10.81 45.68
C ASN A 227 3.96 9.95 46.94
N ALA A 228 3.64 8.66 46.82
CA ALA A 228 3.67 7.72 47.94
C ALA A 228 5.08 7.66 48.55
N ASN A 229 6.11 7.56 47.71
CA ASN A 229 7.50 7.56 48.16
C ASN A 229 7.89 8.86 48.89
N ILE A 230 7.57 10.03 48.31
CA ILE A 230 7.80 11.33 48.96
C ILE A 230 7.13 11.39 50.34
N LYS A 231 5.87 10.95 50.43
CA LYS A 231 5.11 10.98 51.69
C LYS A 231 5.69 10.00 52.72
N ALA A 232 6.15 8.83 52.29
CA ALA A 232 6.84 7.89 53.17
C ALA A 232 8.17 8.47 53.70
N GLU A 233 8.98 9.09 52.85
CA GLU A 233 10.22 9.76 53.25
C GLU A 233 9.96 10.90 54.24
N LEU A 234 8.94 11.73 53.99
CA LEU A 234 8.52 12.79 54.91
C LEU A 234 8.03 12.22 56.24
N ALA A 235 7.28 11.12 56.24
CA ALA A 235 6.83 10.46 57.46
C ALA A 235 8.02 9.99 58.32
N ILE A 236 8.98 9.29 57.69
CA ILE A 236 10.19 8.79 58.36
C ILE A 236 11.00 9.98 58.92
N SER A 237 11.31 10.96 58.07
CA SER A 237 12.11 12.11 58.47
C SER A 237 11.45 12.92 59.59
N THR A 238 10.13 13.12 59.53
CA THR A 238 9.38 13.83 60.58
C THR A 238 9.39 13.04 61.89
N TYR A 239 9.22 11.72 61.82
CA TYR A 239 9.23 10.85 63.00
C TYR A 239 10.60 10.79 63.67
N GLU A 240 11.68 10.64 62.89
CA GLU A 240 13.06 10.58 63.39
C GLU A 240 13.50 11.87 64.10
N ASN A 241 12.94 13.01 63.68
CA ASN A 241 13.25 14.32 64.24
C ASN A 241 12.16 14.84 65.20
N ALA A 242 11.17 14.02 65.56
CA ALA A 242 10.07 14.44 66.41
C ALA A 242 10.54 14.63 67.86
N TYR A 243 10.34 15.84 68.39
CA TYR A 243 10.51 16.18 69.80
C TYR A 243 9.18 16.31 70.53
N PHE A 244 8.11 16.61 69.80
CA PHE A 244 6.79 16.85 70.34
C PHE A 244 5.74 15.90 69.77
N TYR A 245 4.67 15.68 70.55
CA TYR A 245 3.59 14.75 70.17
C TYR A 245 2.89 15.11 68.85
N TRP A 246 2.69 16.40 68.55
CA TRP A 246 2.05 16.81 67.29
C TRP A 246 2.91 16.50 66.05
N GLU A 247 4.23 16.43 66.19
CA GLU A 247 5.15 16.03 65.10
C GLU A 247 5.02 14.53 64.82
N ILE A 248 4.77 13.73 65.86
CA ILE A 248 4.43 12.30 65.73
C ILE A 248 3.08 12.14 65.02
N GLU A 249 2.06 12.92 65.39
CA GLU A 249 0.76 12.92 64.69
C GLU A 249 0.91 13.31 63.21
N GLN A 250 1.75 14.30 62.91
CA GLN A 250 2.04 14.72 61.53
C GLN A 250 2.74 13.62 60.73
N ALA A 251 3.73 12.93 61.32
CA ALA A 251 4.39 11.79 60.70
C ALA A 251 3.39 10.66 60.40
N ILE A 252 2.46 10.37 61.32
CA ILE A 252 1.38 9.40 61.10
C ILE A 252 0.47 9.84 59.95
N SER A 253 0.13 11.13 59.85
CA SER A 253 -0.65 11.67 58.73
C SER A 253 0.04 11.40 57.39
N TYR A 254 1.33 11.72 57.26
CA TYR A 254 2.10 11.45 56.05
C TYR A 254 2.19 9.95 55.72
N ALA A 255 2.35 9.09 56.74
CA ALA A 255 2.36 7.65 56.53
C ALA A 255 1.01 7.11 56.02
N ASN A 256 -0.11 7.68 56.48
CA ASN A 256 -1.44 7.32 56.00
C ASN A 256 -1.68 7.80 54.57
N GLU A 257 -1.27 9.03 54.24
CA GLU A 257 -1.32 9.55 52.86
C GLU A 257 -0.48 8.70 51.90
N ALA A 258 0.74 8.29 52.32
CA ALA A 258 1.60 7.41 51.54
C ALA A 258 0.91 6.06 51.24
N ARG A 259 0.23 5.48 52.24
CA ARG A 259 -0.51 4.22 52.08
C ARG A 259 -1.69 4.36 51.13
N GLU A 260 -2.42 5.46 51.19
CA GLU A 260 -3.54 5.74 50.27
C GLU A 260 -3.04 5.83 48.82
N LEU A 261 -1.99 6.61 48.58
CA LEU A 261 -1.38 6.77 47.26
C LEU A 261 -0.81 5.45 46.72
N LEU A 262 -0.24 4.60 47.59
CA LEU A 262 0.22 3.28 47.21
C LEU A 262 -0.95 2.38 46.78
N GLY A 263 -2.08 2.43 47.49
CA GLY A 263 -3.30 1.72 47.07
C GLY A 263 -3.87 2.23 45.74
N GLN A 264 -3.77 3.53 45.45
CA GLN A 264 -4.13 4.09 44.13
C GLN A 264 -3.21 3.56 43.03
N ALA A 265 -1.89 3.55 43.29
CA ALA A 265 -0.89 3.04 42.37
C ALA A 265 -1.15 1.56 42.02
N GLU A 266 -1.41 0.71 43.02
CA GLU A 266 -1.71 -0.72 42.78
C GLU A 266 -2.93 -0.92 41.86
N ASN A 267 -3.99 -0.14 42.05
CA ASN A 267 -5.19 -0.20 41.21
C ASN A 267 -4.89 0.26 39.77
N GLN A 268 -4.14 1.35 39.61
CA GLN A 268 -3.75 1.89 38.30
C GLN A 268 -2.83 0.93 37.54
N LEU A 269 -1.92 0.23 38.22
CA LEU A 269 -1.09 -0.80 37.63
C LEU A 269 -1.91 -1.99 37.14
N ALA A 270 -2.91 -2.41 37.91
CA ALA A 270 -3.82 -3.48 37.52
C ALA A 270 -4.65 -3.09 36.27
N GLU A 271 -5.15 -1.86 36.22
CA GLU A 271 -5.85 -1.31 35.05
C GLU A 271 -4.94 -1.26 33.82
N ALA A 272 -3.71 -0.76 33.98
CA ALA A 272 -2.71 -0.74 32.91
C ALA A 272 -2.46 -2.14 32.34
N ALA A 273 -2.33 -3.16 33.19
CA ALA A 273 -2.13 -4.54 32.75
C ALA A 273 -3.28 -5.08 31.88
N VAL A 274 -4.53 -4.73 32.20
CA VAL A 274 -5.72 -5.13 31.41
C VAL A 274 -5.66 -4.52 30.01
N HIS A 275 -5.43 -3.22 29.92
CA HIS A 275 -5.38 -2.51 28.64
C HIS A 275 -4.18 -2.91 27.79
N TRP A 276 -3.03 -3.17 28.41
CA TRP A 276 -1.84 -3.67 27.70
C TRP A 276 -2.10 -5.02 27.04
N LYS A 277 -2.74 -5.95 27.76
CA LYS A 277 -3.11 -7.25 27.22
C LYS A 277 -4.04 -7.11 26.01
N ARG A 278 -5.08 -6.28 26.14
CA ARG A 278 -6.05 -6.05 25.06
C ARG A 278 -5.40 -5.40 23.84
N TYR A 279 -4.51 -4.42 24.04
CA TYR A 279 -3.72 -3.82 22.98
C TYR A 279 -2.91 -4.87 22.21
N LYS A 280 -2.20 -5.78 22.91
CA LYS A 280 -1.43 -6.84 22.25
C LYS A 280 -2.29 -7.77 21.38
N GLU A 281 -3.44 -8.21 21.90
CA GLU A 281 -4.39 -9.05 21.16
C GLU A 281 -4.88 -8.37 19.87
N LEU A 282 -5.09 -7.05 19.89
CA LEU A 282 -5.52 -6.29 18.71
C LEU A 282 -4.36 -6.03 17.74
N LYS A 283 -3.15 -5.78 18.25
CA LYS A 283 -1.94 -5.59 17.45
C LYS A 283 -1.61 -6.83 16.62
N GLU A 284 -1.75 -8.02 17.18
CA GLU A 284 -1.54 -9.30 16.48
C GLU A 284 -2.46 -9.50 15.27
N LYS A 285 -3.67 -8.92 15.29
CA LYS A 285 -4.59 -8.97 14.14
C LYS A 285 -4.17 -8.05 13.00
N ILE A 286 -3.33 -7.06 13.29
CA ILE A 286 -2.86 -6.07 12.32
C ILE A 286 -1.56 -6.53 11.68
N LYS A 287 -0.64 -7.13 12.45
CA LYS A 287 0.69 -7.53 11.98
C LYS A 287 1.02 -8.96 12.45
N GLU A 288 1.71 -9.74 11.61
CA GLU A 288 2.28 -11.01 12.04
C GLU A 288 3.19 -10.77 13.25
N ALA A 289 3.08 -11.64 14.26
CA ALA A 289 3.92 -11.60 15.44
C ALA A 289 5.40 -11.66 15.02
N ASP A 290 6.21 -10.73 15.51
CA ASP A 290 7.63 -11.01 15.67
C ASP A 290 7.70 -12.23 16.61
N SER A 291 8.18 -13.35 16.09
CA SER A 291 8.13 -14.67 16.72
C SER A 291 8.60 -14.64 18.18
N ASP A 292 7.66 -14.79 19.13
CA ASP A 292 7.75 -15.30 20.52
C ASP A 292 8.98 -15.06 21.42
N GLU A 293 10.02 -14.33 21.00
CA GLU A 293 11.24 -14.09 21.78
C GLU A 293 11.06 -12.93 22.77
N GLU A 294 10.19 -11.95 22.50
CA GLU A 294 9.97 -10.80 23.40
C GLU A 294 9.01 -11.09 24.57
N LEU A 295 8.30 -12.22 24.56
CA LEU A 295 7.41 -12.60 25.67
C LEU A 295 8.15 -13.14 26.91
N LYS A 296 9.45 -13.39 26.80
CA LYS A 296 10.27 -13.84 27.95
C LYS A 296 10.96 -12.69 28.70
N ASP A 297 11.09 -11.51 28.10
CA ASP A 297 11.83 -10.40 28.70
C ASP A 297 10.94 -9.30 29.32
N VAL A 298 9.62 -9.37 29.15
CA VAL A 298 8.68 -8.55 29.95
C VAL A 298 8.37 -9.26 31.27
N ASN A 299 9.41 -9.73 31.96
CA ASN A 299 9.34 -9.93 33.39
C ASN A 299 9.56 -8.56 34.01
N VAL A 300 8.47 -7.81 34.13
CA VAL A 300 8.39 -6.48 34.74
C VAL A 300 8.75 -6.64 36.21
N ASN A 301 10.04 -6.72 36.51
CA ASN A 301 10.58 -6.46 37.83
C ASN A 301 10.51 -4.94 38.05
N PHE A 302 9.30 -4.43 38.32
CA PHE A 302 9.20 -3.23 39.14
C PHE A 302 9.30 -3.70 40.59
N LEU A 303 10.53 -3.67 41.11
CA LEU A 303 10.85 -3.64 42.53
C LEU A 303 11.86 -2.53 42.76
#